data_AF-A0A2S8BEU6-F1
#
_entry.id   AF-A0A2S8BEU6-F1
#
_cell.length_a   1.000
_cell.length_b   1.000
_cell.length_c   1.000
_cell.angle_alpha   90.00
_cell.angle_beta   90.00
_cell.angle_gamma   90.00
#
_symmetry.space_group_name_H-M   'P 1'
#
loop_
_entity.id
_entity.type
_entity.pdbx_description
1 polymer ?
#
loop_
_entity_poly.entity_id
_entity_poly.type
_entity_poly.pdbx_seq_one_letter_code
_entity_poly.pdbx_strand_id
1 'polypeptide(L)'
;MMSDPAVLAAYKADPLVHHGFFTALLIDLVGTATVIDKTLLTYPGMRHDVCNEPGGEQVIIDITRWVAARVCYEPERPAGMV
;
A
#
# COMPACT_ATOMS: atom_id res chain seq x y z
N MET A 1 -4.76 12.76 -5.05
CA MET A 1 -4.46 12.62 -6.50
C MET A 1 -3.42 13.64 -6.92
N MET A 2 -2.22 13.18 -7.24
CA MET A 2 -1.21 13.98 -7.94
C MET A 2 -1.68 14.15 -9.40
N SER A 3 -2.60 15.08 -9.63
CA SER A 3 -3.25 15.30 -10.94
C SER A 3 -2.54 16.31 -11.83
N ASP A 4 -1.44 16.91 -11.36
CA ASP A 4 -0.66 17.86 -12.15
C ASP A 4 0.09 17.12 -13.28
N PRO A 5 -0.20 17.45 -14.56
CA PRO A 5 0.48 16.85 -15.71
C PRO A 5 2.00 17.04 -15.68
N ALA A 6 2.49 18.16 -15.13
CA ALA A 6 3.91 18.44 -15.03
C ALA A 6 4.60 17.50 -14.04
N VAL A 7 3.93 17.20 -12.92
CA VAL A 7 4.44 16.27 -11.91
C VAL A 7 4.45 14.84 -12.44
N LEU A 8 3.41 14.44 -13.18
CA LEU A 8 3.37 13.13 -13.86
C LEU A 8 4.47 13.01 -14.93
N ALA A 9 4.76 14.07 -15.68
CA ALA A 9 5.81 14.08 -16.69
C ALA A 9 7.20 13.97 -16.06
N ALA A 10 7.47 14.71 -14.98
CA ALA A 10 8.71 14.61 -14.22
C ALA A 10 8.91 13.20 -13.64
N TYR A 11 7.84 12.61 -13.07
CA TYR A 11 7.87 11.23 -12.56
C TYR A 11 8.18 10.19 -13.64
N LYS A 12 7.59 10.33 -14.84
CA LYS A 12 7.87 9.43 -15.98
C LYS A 12 9.28 9.60 -16.56
N ALA A 13 9.87 10.78 -16.40
CA ALA A 13 11.20 11.10 -16.93
C ALA A 13 12.32 10.76 -15.95
N ASP A 14 12.01 10.45 -14.69
CA ASP A 14 13.00 10.14 -13.67
C ASP A 14 13.59 8.73 -13.91
N PRO A 15 14.90 8.62 -14.22
CA PRO A 15 15.53 7.33 -14.50
C PRO A 15 15.65 6.43 -13.27
N LEU A 16 15.41 6.94 -12.06
CA LEU A 16 15.37 6.16 -10.81
C LEU A 16 13.99 5.57 -10.53
N VAL A 17 12.97 5.95 -11.31
CA VAL A 17 11.63 5.38 -11.18
C VAL A 17 11.57 4.07 -11.98
N HIS A 18 11.57 2.96 -11.25
CA HIS A 18 11.52 1.62 -11.84
C HIS A 18 10.12 1.26 -12.34
N HIS A 19 9.93 1.30 -13.65
CA HIS A 19 8.70 0.89 -14.31
C HIS A 19 8.74 -0.61 -14.68
N GLY A 20 8.34 -1.49 -13.76
CA GLY A 20 7.76 -2.79 -14.13
C GLY A 20 8.57 -4.08 -13.91
N PHE A 21 9.87 -4.03 -13.58
CA PHE A 21 10.63 -5.27 -13.26
C PHE A 21 10.53 -5.68 -11.78
N PHE A 22 10.05 -4.78 -10.92
CA PHE A 22 10.20 -4.91 -9.48
C PHE A 22 9.15 -5.84 -8.83
N THR A 23 7.98 -6.00 -9.44
CA THR A 23 6.85 -6.70 -8.81
C THR A 23 7.09 -8.20 -8.64
N ALA A 24 7.61 -8.90 -9.65
CA ALA A 24 7.89 -10.33 -9.55
C ALA A 24 9.03 -10.63 -8.56
N LEU A 25 10.08 -9.81 -8.58
CA LEU A 25 11.19 -9.89 -7.63
C LEU A 25 10.72 -9.62 -6.19
N LEU A 26 9.84 -8.63 -5.99
CA LEU A 26 9.27 -8.35 -4.67
C LEU A 26 8.44 -9.51 -4.14
N ILE A 27 7.65 -10.18 -5.01
CA ILE A 27 6.88 -11.36 -4.60
C ILE A 27 7.81 -12.46 -4.08
N ASP A 28 8.88 -12.76 -4.81
CA ASP A 28 9.87 -13.78 -4.44
C ASP A 28 10.66 -13.38 -3.18
N LEU A 29 11.13 -12.13 -3.09
CA LEU A 29 11.84 -11.60 -1.92
C LEU A 29 10.94 -11.62 -0.68
N VAL A 30 9.69 -11.20 -0.81
CA VAL A 30 8.72 -11.29 0.29
C VAL A 30 8.51 -12.74 0.66
N GLY A 31 8.42 -13.68 -0.30
CA GLY A 31 8.33 -15.11 -0.03
C GLY A 31 9.48 -15.65 0.82
N THR A 32 10.71 -15.24 0.50
CA THR A 32 11.95 -15.70 1.13
C THR A 32 12.39 -14.90 2.37
N ALA A 33 11.73 -13.78 2.67
CA ALA A 33 12.07 -12.93 3.82
C ALA A 33 11.93 -13.66 5.16
N THR A 34 12.87 -13.39 6.08
CA THR A 34 12.92 -13.97 7.44
C THR A 34 11.89 -13.38 8.42
N VAL A 35 11.12 -12.37 8.00
CA VAL A 35 10.03 -11.80 8.80
C VAL A 35 8.92 -12.83 8.95
N ILE A 36 8.63 -13.20 10.20
CA ILE A 36 7.79 -14.35 10.56
C ILE A 36 6.31 -14.08 10.26
N ASP A 37 5.84 -12.86 10.47
CA ASP A 37 4.43 -12.50 10.28
C ASP A 37 4.28 -11.48 9.15
N LYS A 38 3.97 -12.00 7.97
CA LYS A 38 3.78 -11.23 6.75
C LYS A 38 2.67 -11.83 5.91
N THR A 39 1.98 -10.98 5.16
CA THR A 39 0.96 -11.41 4.20
C THR A 39 1.18 -10.62 2.92
N LEU A 40 1.21 -11.32 1.79
CA LEU A 40 1.37 -10.73 0.47
C LEU A 40 0.02 -10.73 -0.25
N LEU A 41 -0.48 -9.55 -0.57
CA LEU A 41 -1.69 -9.36 -1.37
C LEU A 41 -1.31 -8.67 -2.68
N THR A 42 -1.82 -9.20 -3.80
CA THR A 42 -1.66 -8.59 -5.12
C THR A 42 -2.99 -7.99 -5.56
N TYR A 43 -2.95 -6.78 -6.09
CA TYR A 43 -4.13 -6.08 -6.58
C TYR A 43 -3.99 -5.84 -8.09
N PRO A 44 -4.59 -6.70 -8.94
CA PRO A 44 -4.41 -6.63 -10.38
C PRO A 44 -4.84 -5.27 -10.96
N GLY A 45 -4.01 -4.71 -11.83
CA GLY A 45 -4.29 -3.43 -12.51
C GLY A 45 -4.04 -2.18 -11.66
N MET A 46 -3.64 -2.31 -10.40
CA MET A 46 -3.27 -1.17 -9.56
C MET A 46 -1.82 -0.73 -9.81
N ARG A 47 -1.57 0.59 -9.75
CA ARG A 47 -0.23 1.19 -9.93
C ARG A 47 0.48 1.32 -8.58
N HIS A 48 1.69 1.88 -8.58
CA HIS A 48 2.55 1.95 -7.39
C HIS A 48 1.94 2.70 -6.20
N ASP A 49 1.03 3.66 -6.42
CA ASP A 49 0.29 4.38 -5.37
C ASP A 49 -1.06 3.71 -5.07
N VAL A 50 -1.03 2.42 -4.73
CA VAL A 50 -2.22 1.54 -4.63
C VAL A 50 -3.35 2.09 -3.74
N CYS A 51 -3.01 2.84 -2.68
CA CYS A 51 -4.00 3.40 -1.76
C CYS A 51 -4.81 4.54 -2.37
N ASN A 52 -4.27 5.23 -3.39
CA ASN A 52 -4.88 6.39 -4.02
C ASN A 52 -5.27 6.10 -5.49
N GLU A 53 -5.37 4.83 -5.87
CA GLU A 53 -5.97 4.38 -7.13
C GLU A 53 -7.49 4.16 -6.98
N PRO A 54 -8.26 4.13 -8.08
CA PRO A 54 -9.61 3.58 -8.06
C PRO A 54 -9.61 2.16 -7.48
N GLY A 55 -10.36 1.94 -6.39
CA GLY A 55 -10.34 0.68 -5.62
C GLY A 55 -9.39 0.65 -4.42
N GLY A 56 -8.63 1.73 -4.17
CA GLY A 56 -7.70 1.85 -3.04
C GLY A 56 -8.34 1.74 -1.66
N GLU A 57 -9.64 2.01 -1.54
CA GLU A 57 -10.40 1.78 -0.30
C GLU A 57 -10.29 0.33 0.19
N GLN A 58 -10.34 -0.64 -0.74
CA GLN A 58 -10.19 -2.05 -0.41
C GLN A 58 -8.80 -2.36 0.15
N VAL A 59 -7.76 -1.76 -0.43
CA VAL A 59 -6.36 -1.89 0.04
C VAL A 59 -6.24 -1.38 1.47
N ILE A 60 -6.84 -0.22 1.76
CA ILE A 60 -6.83 0.38 3.11
C ILE A 60 -7.57 -0.52 4.11
N ILE A 61 -8.73 -1.07 3.73
CA ILE A 61 -9.48 -2.02 4.56
C ILE A 61 -8.64 -3.25 4.89
N ASP A 62 -7.96 -3.83 3.90
CA ASP A 62 -7.18 -5.05 4.09
C ASP A 62 -5.96 -4.81 4.99
N ILE A 63 -5.26 -3.68 4.81
CA ILE A 63 -4.18 -3.25 5.71
C ILE A 63 -4.70 -3.06 7.14
N THR A 64 -5.81 -2.33 7.29
CA THR A 64 -6.37 -2.01 8.61
C THR A 64 -6.79 -3.28 9.34
N ARG A 65 -7.45 -4.22 8.66
CA ARG A 65 -7.82 -5.52 9.22
C ARG A 65 -6.61 -6.35 9.62
N TRP A 66 -5.58 -6.38 8.78
CA TRP A 66 -4.37 -7.15 9.06
C TRP A 66 -3.65 -6.64 10.32
N VAL A 67 -3.54 -5.31 10.46
CA VAL A 67 -2.95 -4.66 11.64
C VAL A 67 -3.83 -4.85 12.87
N ALA A 68 -5.13 -4.59 12.78
CA ALA A 68 -6.06 -4.70 13.91
C ALA A 68 -6.19 -6.13 14.46
N ALA A 69 -5.92 -7.16 13.63
CA ALA A 69 -5.86 -8.54 14.10
C ALA A 69 -4.62 -8.86 14.95
N ARG A 70 -3.59 -8.01 14.92
CA ARG A 70 -2.28 -8.20 15.57
C ARG A 70 -2.01 -7.20 16.67
N VAL A 71 -2.65 -6.05 16.59
CA VAL A 71 -2.63 -5.03 17.63
C VAL A 71 -3.95 -5.12 18.38
N CYS A 72 -3.91 -5.20 19.71
CA CYS A 72 -5.11 -4.94 20.50
C CYS A 72 -5.54 -3.49 20.25
N TYR A 73 -6.47 -3.28 19.32
CA TYR A 73 -7.01 -1.98 19.02
C TYR A 73 -8.10 -1.65 20.05
N GLU A 74 -7.78 -0.82 21.04
CA GLU A 74 -8.79 -0.08 21.77
C GLU A 74 -9.01 1.25 21.04
N PRO A 75 -10.14 1.44 20.34
CA PRO A 75 -10.48 2.77 19.83
C PRO A 75 -10.64 3.69 21.03
N GLU A 76 -9.87 4.79 21.04
CA GLU A 76 -10.02 5.89 21.99
C GLU A 76 -11.52 6.21 22.16
N ARG A 77 -12.05 5.98 23.36
CA ARG A 77 -13.38 6.47 23.75
C ARG A 77 -13.33 7.98 23.59
N PRO A 78 -14.17 8.62 22.76
CA PRO A 78 -14.13 10.07 22.63
C PRO A 78 -14.32 10.69 24.02
N ALA A 79 -13.31 11.43 24.46
CA ALA A 79 -13.34 12.14 25.72
C ALA A 79 -14.42 13.22 25.65
N GLY A 80 -15.48 13.07 26.46
CA GLY A 80 -16.42 14.14 26.75
C GLY A 80 -17.66 14.20 25.85
N MET A 81 -18.65 13.36 26.16
CA MET A 81 -20.05 13.77 26.09
C MET A 81 -20.65 13.58 27.49
N VAL A 82 -20.39 14.56 28.38
CA VAL A 82 -21.31 15.13 29.38
C VAL A 82 -20.81 16.55 29.68
#